data_AF-A0A194QG09-F1
#
_entry.id   AF-A0A194QG09-F1
#
_cell.length_a   1.000
_cell.length_b   1.000
_cell.length_c   1.000
_cell.angle_alpha   90.00
_cell.angle_beta   90.00
_cell.angle_gamma   90.00
#
_symmetry.space_group_name_H-M   'P 1'
#
loop_
_entity.id
_entity.type
_entity.pdbx_description
1 polymer ?
#
loop_
_entity_poly.entity_id
_entity_poly.type
_entity_poly.pdbx_seq_one_letter_code
_entity_poly.pdbx_strand_id
1 'polypeptide(L)'
;MQVIKKELGLEKDDKDAIGDKFRERLADKTVPAAVQTVIDEELNKLNFLESHSSEFNVTRCYLDWLTSLPWGVTSEENLKLADAQVILDEDHYGMEDIKKRILEFIAVSQLKGTTQGKILCFHGPPGVGKTSIELIAFCPITYQNVLLSRLEREVR
;
A
#
# COMPACT_ATOMS: atom_id res chain seq x y z
N MET A 1 31.16 -31.89 -18.35
CA MET A 1 30.91 -30.75 -19.26
C MET A 1 30.29 -29.55 -18.49
N GLN A 2 30.77 -29.24 -17.28
CA GLN A 2 30.32 -28.06 -16.49
C GLN A 2 31.47 -27.22 -15.94
N VAL A 3 32.72 -27.60 -16.19
CA VAL A 3 33.89 -26.96 -15.58
C VAL A 3 34.37 -25.74 -16.38
N ILE A 4 33.99 -25.62 -17.66
CA ILE A 4 34.45 -24.53 -18.55
C ILE A 4 33.58 -23.26 -18.42
N LYS A 5 32.36 -23.35 -17.85
CA LYS A 5 31.51 -22.17 -17.60
C LYS A 5 32.02 -21.27 -16.45
N LYS A 6 33.06 -21.70 -15.73
CA LYS A 6 33.57 -21.01 -14.52
C LYS A 6 34.76 -20.09 -14.78
N GLU A 7 35.33 -20.10 -15.99
CA GLU A 7 36.58 -19.41 -16.35
C GLU A 7 36.39 -18.17 -17.25
N LEU A 8 35.15 -17.81 -17.62
CA LEU A 8 34.88 -16.83 -18.68
C LEU A 8 34.06 -15.59 -18.28
N GLY A 9 33.95 -15.26 -16.99
CA GLY A 9 33.35 -13.99 -16.58
C GLY A 9 31.92 -13.80 -17.11
N LEU A 10 31.11 -14.85 -17.02
CA LEU A 10 29.71 -14.78 -17.41
C LEU A 10 28.97 -13.88 -16.42
N GLU A 11 28.54 -12.75 -16.97
CA GLU A 11 27.42 -11.91 -16.54
C GLU A 11 26.50 -12.64 -15.56
N LYS A 12 26.15 -11.97 -14.44
CA LYS A 12 25.01 -12.41 -13.63
C LYS A 12 23.86 -12.72 -14.57
N ASP A 13 23.35 -13.95 -14.54
CA ASP A 13 22.21 -14.36 -15.36
C ASP A 13 21.09 -13.32 -15.12
N ASP A 14 20.45 -12.81 -16.18
CA ASP A 14 19.46 -11.71 -16.08
C ASP A 14 18.36 -12.01 -15.05
N LYS A 15 18.09 -13.30 -14.82
CA LYS A 15 17.17 -13.80 -13.80
C LYS A 15 17.63 -13.54 -12.37
N ASP A 16 18.91 -13.77 -12.08
CA ASP A 16 19.48 -13.53 -10.75
C ASP A 16 19.45 -12.04 -10.42
N ALA A 17 19.72 -11.17 -11.42
CA ALA A 17 19.62 -9.72 -11.25
C ALA A 17 18.17 -9.26 -10.94
N ILE A 18 17.16 -9.88 -11.56
CA ILE A 18 15.74 -9.62 -11.27
C ILE A 18 15.38 -10.08 -9.85
N GLY A 19 15.83 -11.26 -9.45
CA GLY A 19 15.62 -11.80 -8.10
C GLY A 19 16.24 -10.92 -7.02
N ASP A 20 17.49 -10.50 -7.20
CA ASP A 20 18.21 -9.59 -6.30
C ASP A 20 17.45 -8.27 -6.11
N LYS A 21 16.93 -7.69 -7.21
CA LYS A 21 16.15 -6.44 -7.18
C LYS A 21 14.88 -6.57 -6.34
N PHE A 22 14.18 -7.70 -6.41
CA PHE A 22 12.99 -7.92 -5.59
C PHE A 22 13.34 -8.10 -4.12
N ARG A 23 14.44 -8.80 -3.80
CA ARG A 23 14.93 -8.93 -2.41
C ARG A 23 15.34 -7.58 -1.84
N GLU A 24 16.04 -6.74 -2.61
CA GLU A 24 16.43 -5.39 -2.20
C GLU A 24 15.21 -4.52 -1.84
N ARG A 25 14.16 -4.56 -2.66
CA ARG A 25 12.90 -3.82 -2.39
C ARG A 25 12.17 -4.25 -1.12
N LEU A 26 12.39 -5.48 -0.67
CA LEU A 26 11.78 -6.05 0.53
C LEU A 26 12.66 -5.85 1.77
N ALA A 27 13.94 -5.55 1.61
CA ALA A 27 14.89 -5.43 2.71
C ALA A 27 14.46 -4.38 3.76
N ASP A 28 13.87 -3.28 3.31
CA ASP A 28 13.41 -2.19 4.18
C ASP A 28 11.94 -2.32 4.62
N LYS A 29 11.25 -3.40 4.24
CA LYS A 29 9.81 -3.59 4.48
C LYS A 29 9.55 -4.67 5.52
N THR A 30 8.56 -4.43 6.37
CA THR A 30 8.13 -5.45 7.35
C THR A 30 7.02 -6.28 6.74
N VAL A 31 7.39 -7.40 6.10
CA VAL A 31 6.45 -8.29 5.42
C VAL A 31 5.93 -9.36 6.39
N PRO A 32 4.60 -9.62 6.45
CA PRO A 32 4.05 -10.72 7.23
C PRO A 32 4.59 -12.07 6.76
N ALA A 33 4.82 -13.01 7.70
CA ALA A 33 5.43 -14.30 7.40
C ALA A 33 4.69 -15.11 6.31
N ALA A 34 3.35 -15.06 6.28
CA ALA A 34 2.57 -15.73 5.25
C ALA A 34 2.86 -15.21 3.84
N VAL A 35 3.03 -13.88 3.70
CA VAL A 35 3.34 -13.23 2.42
C VAL A 35 4.79 -13.50 2.03
N GLN A 36 5.71 -13.50 3.00
CA GLN A 36 7.12 -13.83 2.76
C GLN A 36 7.28 -15.23 2.17
N THR A 37 6.58 -16.23 2.70
CA THR A 37 6.59 -17.60 2.15
C THR A 37 6.17 -17.64 0.69
N VAL A 38 5.07 -16.94 0.33
CA VAL A 38 4.58 -16.89 -1.06
C VAL A 38 5.60 -16.20 -1.98
N ILE A 39 6.22 -15.11 -1.51
CA ILE A 39 7.27 -14.41 -2.27
C ILE A 39 8.47 -15.35 -2.52
N ASP A 40 8.92 -16.10 -1.52
CA ASP A 40 10.04 -17.02 -1.64
C ASP A 40 9.72 -18.20 -2.57
N GLU A 41 8.49 -18.73 -2.52
CA GLU A 41 8.02 -19.77 -3.46
C GLU A 41 8.01 -19.28 -4.91
N GLU A 42 7.47 -18.08 -5.18
CA GLU A 42 7.42 -17.52 -6.53
C GLU A 42 8.81 -17.08 -7.02
N LEU A 43 9.71 -16.61 -6.15
CA LEU A 43 11.12 -16.36 -6.49
C LEU A 43 11.84 -17.65 -6.88
N ASN A 44 11.62 -18.74 -6.15
CA ASN A 44 12.19 -20.04 -6.50
C ASN A 44 11.67 -20.51 -7.85
N LYS A 45 10.37 -20.39 -8.10
CA LYS A 45 9.74 -20.73 -9.38
C LYS A 45 10.31 -19.91 -10.54
N LEU A 46 10.55 -18.61 -10.34
CA LEU A 46 11.16 -17.72 -11.35
C LEU A 46 12.53 -18.22 -11.82
N ASN A 47 13.33 -18.82 -10.93
CA ASN A 47 14.65 -19.36 -11.28
C ASN A 47 14.57 -20.61 -12.18
N PHE A 48 13.53 -21.43 -12.01
CA PHE A 48 13.33 -22.64 -12.83
C PHE A 48 12.68 -22.36 -14.18
N LEU A 49 11.92 -21.27 -14.32
CA LEU A 49 11.25 -20.90 -15.55
C LEU A 49 12.22 -20.35 -16.60
N GLU A 50 11.98 -20.66 -17.88
CA GLU A 50 12.74 -20.09 -18.99
C GLU A 50 12.35 -18.63 -19.25
N SER A 51 13.31 -17.74 -19.51
CA SER A 51 13.07 -16.30 -19.66
C SER A 51 12.14 -15.93 -20.81
N HIS A 52 11.97 -16.82 -21.80
CA HIS A 52 11.12 -16.61 -22.97
C HIS A 52 9.69 -17.14 -22.81
N SER A 53 9.38 -17.82 -21.70
CA SER A 53 8.06 -18.40 -21.46
C SER A 53 7.05 -17.35 -21.00
N SER A 54 5.77 -17.57 -21.33
CA SER A 54 4.65 -16.73 -20.86
C SER A 54 4.53 -16.74 -19.33
N GLU A 55 4.83 -17.87 -18.71
CA GLU A 55 4.75 -18.09 -17.27
C GLU A 55 5.81 -17.27 -16.52
N PHE A 56 6.99 -17.05 -17.12
CA PHE A 56 8.03 -16.19 -16.54
C PHE A 56 7.55 -14.75 -16.40
N ASN A 57 6.92 -14.19 -17.44
CA ASN A 57 6.39 -12.83 -17.39
C ASN A 57 5.25 -12.68 -16.37
N VAL A 58 4.35 -13.67 -16.27
CA VAL A 58 3.27 -13.64 -15.27
C VAL A 58 3.84 -13.66 -13.84
N THR A 59 4.79 -14.55 -13.57
CA THR A 59 5.42 -14.69 -12.25
C THR A 59 6.19 -13.41 -11.87
N ARG A 60 6.93 -12.84 -12.83
CA ARG A 60 7.63 -11.56 -12.64
C ARG A 60 6.66 -10.42 -12.33
N CYS A 61 5.57 -10.29 -13.08
CA CYS A 61 4.55 -9.27 -12.80
C CYS A 61 3.95 -9.47 -11.41
N TYR A 62 3.61 -10.70 -11.04
CA TYR A 62 3.06 -10.99 -9.72
C TYR A 62 4.01 -10.59 -8.57
N LEU A 63 5.29 -10.95 -8.68
CA LEU A 63 6.33 -10.51 -7.75
C LEU A 63 6.50 -8.98 -7.73
N ASP A 64 6.42 -8.32 -8.89
CA ASP A 64 6.50 -6.85 -8.96
C ASP A 64 5.33 -6.19 -8.22
N TRP A 65 4.12 -6.71 -8.37
CA TRP A 65 2.95 -6.24 -7.61
C TRP A 65 3.12 -6.47 -6.10
N LEU A 66 3.51 -7.68 -5.69
CA LEU A 66 3.72 -8.01 -4.28
C LEU A 66 4.81 -7.15 -3.64
N THR A 67 5.93 -6.94 -4.33
CA THR A 67 7.06 -6.15 -3.80
C THR A 67 6.82 -4.65 -3.85
N SER A 68 5.88 -4.16 -4.66
CA SER A 68 5.54 -2.73 -4.74
C SER A 68 4.66 -2.26 -3.57
N LEU A 69 3.97 -3.16 -2.89
CA LEU A 69 3.10 -2.82 -1.76
C LEU A 69 3.91 -2.29 -0.56
N PRO A 70 3.44 -1.25 0.15
CA PRO A 70 4.13 -0.69 1.31
C PRO A 70 3.89 -1.51 2.58
N TRP A 71 4.42 -2.74 2.61
CA TRP A 71 4.29 -3.65 3.76
C TRP A 71 4.91 -3.07 5.04
N GLY A 72 4.12 -3.03 6.11
CA GLY A 72 4.57 -2.54 7.41
C GLY A 72 4.85 -1.03 7.48
N VAL A 73 4.54 -0.28 6.41
CA VAL A 73 4.66 1.17 6.39
C VAL A 73 3.29 1.75 6.74
N THR A 74 3.16 2.27 7.96
CA THR A 74 1.99 3.01 8.38
C THR A 74 2.34 4.49 8.51
N SER A 75 1.47 5.37 8.01
CA SER A 75 1.59 6.80 8.23
C SER A 75 1.18 7.14 9.66
N GLU A 76 1.87 8.08 10.29
CA GLU A 76 1.41 8.65 11.57
C GLU A 76 0.13 9.44 11.34
N GLU A 77 -0.95 9.06 12.03
CA GLU A 77 -2.23 9.75 11.93
C GLU A 77 -2.22 10.98 12.85
N ASN A 78 -2.35 12.19 12.30
CA ASN A 78 -2.54 13.39 13.12
C ASN A 78 -4.03 13.57 13.43
N LEU A 79 -4.45 13.11 14.62
CA LEU A 79 -5.84 13.16 15.09
C LEU A 79 -6.15 14.41 15.94
N LYS A 80 -5.49 15.54 15.68
CA LYS A 80 -5.77 16.81 16.39
C LYS A 80 -7.07 17.44 15.89
N LEU A 81 -8.08 17.45 16.77
CA LEU A 81 -9.39 18.04 16.47
C LEU A 81 -9.35 19.53 16.13
N ALA A 82 -8.50 20.31 16.82
CA ALA A 82 -8.39 21.75 16.58
C ALA A 82 -7.87 22.05 15.17
N ASP A 83 -6.81 21.37 14.76
CA ASP A 83 -6.22 21.51 13.42
C ASP A 83 -7.22 21.08 12.34
N ALA A 84 -7.92 19.95 12.56
CA ALA A 84 -8.93 19.45 11.64
C ALA A 84 -10.09 20.44 11.45
N GLN A 85 -10.52 21.13 12.52
CA GLN A 85 -11.58 22.13 12.42
C GLN A 85 -11.15 23.34 11.59
N VAL A 86 -9.95 23.87 11.83
CA VAL A 86 -9.43 25.03 11.08
C VAL A 86 -9.34 24.71 9.59
N ILE A 87 -8.75 23.57 9.22
CA ILE A 87 -8.59 23.17 7.82
C ILE A 87 -9.95 22.96 7.14
N LEU A 88 -10.91 22.32 7.82
CA LEU A 88 -12.26 22.13 7.29
C LEU A 88 -13.01 23.45 7.06
N ASP A 89 -12.76 24.45 7.92
CA ASP A 89 -13.39 25.77 7.84
C ASP A 89 -12.75 26.68 6.79
N GLU A 90 -11.44 26.57 6.56
CA GLU A 90 -10.72 27.33 5.52
C GLU A 90 -11.11 26.90 4.11
N ASP A 91 -11.19 25.59 3.85
CA ASP A 91 -11.37 25.07 2.49
C ASP A 91 -12.84 24.98 2.03
N HIS A 92 -13.79 24.95 2.96
CA HIS A 92 -15.21 24.75 2.63
C HIS A 92 -16.13 25.67 3.43
N TYR A 93 -16.85 26.56 2.75
CA TYR A 93 -17.89 27.39 3.35
C TYR A 93 -19.20 26.61 3.53
N GLY A 94 -19.75 26.62 4.76
CA GLY A 94 -20.99 25.91 5.12
C GLY A 94 -20.80 24.42 5.41
N MET A 95 -21.82 23.61 5.14
CA MET A 95 -21.82 22.15 5.39
C MET A 95 -21.55 21.77 6.86
N GLU A 96 -22.08 22.56 7.80
CA GLU A 96 -21.90 22.39 9.25
C GLU A 96 -22.23 20.98 9.74
N ASP A 97 -23.32 20.39 9.23
CA ASP A 97 -23.73 19.02 9.60
C ASP A 97 -22.69 17.96 9.19
N ILE A 98 -22.06 18.15 8.03
CA ILE A 98 -21.03 17.25 7.48
C ILE A 98 -19.72 17.43 8.26
N LYS A 99 -19.30 18.67 8.48
CA LYS A 99 -18.10 19.01 9.26
C LYS A 99 -18.18 18.44 10.67
N LYS A 100 -19.32 18.63 11.34
CA LYS A 100 -19.57 18.07 12.67
C LYS A 100 -19.45 16.55 12.66
N ARG A 101 -19.96 15.88 11.63
CA ARG A 101 -19.86 14.42 11.50
C ARG A 101 -18.43 13.92 11.29
N ILE A 102 -17.62 14.66 10.54
CA ILE A 102 -16.19 14.38 10.35
C ILE A 102 -15.43 14.58 11.67
N LEU A 103 -15.69 15.67 12.40
CA LEU A 103 -15.09 15.93 13.71
C LEU A 103 -15.47 14.85 14.74
N GLU A 104 -16.72 14.40 14.76
CA GLU A 104 -17.15 13.27 15.59
C GLU A 104 -16.41 11.97 15.24
N PHE A 105 -16.14 11.73 13.94
CA PHE A 105 -15.37 10.58 13.51
C PHE A 105 -13.93 10.66 14.00
N ILE A 106 -13.25 11.79 13.82
CA ILE A 106 -11.88 12.01 14.30
C ILE A 106 -11.82 11.88 15.83
N ALA A 107 -12.78 12.43 16.55
CA ALA A 107 -12.84 12.34 18.01
C ALA A 107 -12.97 10.89 18.50
N VAL A 108 -13.80 10.08 17.83
CA VAL A 108 -13.94 8.65 18.17
C VAL A 108 -12.68 7.87 17.81
N SER A 109 -12.02 8.17 16.69
CA SER A 109 -10.75 7.55 16.30
C SER A 109 -9.63 7.90 17.28
N GLN A 110 -9.57 9.15 17.75
CA GLN A 110 -8.63 9.61 18.77
C GLN A 110 -8.80 8.86 20.08
N LEU A 111 -10.04 8.64 20.53
CA LEU A 111 -10.34 7.88 21.75
C LEU A 111 -9.99 6.38 21.63
N LYS A 112 -10.14 5.80 20.44
CA LYS A 112 -9.84 4.38 20.19
C LYS A 112 -8.37 4.11 19.88
N GLY A 113 -7.58 5.14 19.58
CA GLY A 113 -6.19 5.01 19.15
C GLY A 113 -5.99 4.30 17.81
N THR A 114 -7.09 3.99 17.10
CA THR A 114 -7.07 3.38 15.77
C THR A 114 -8.27 3.89 14.97
N THR A 115 -8.05 4.20 13.69
CA THR A 115 -9.09 4.67 12.77
C THR A 115 -9.97 3.52 12.22
N GLN A 116 -9.81 2.30 12.74
CA GLN A 116 -10.54 1.13 12.26
C GLN A 116 -12.04 1.18 12.64
N GLY A 117 -12.91 1.18 11.62
CA GLY A 117 -14.26 0.61 11.76
C GLY A 117 -15.45 1.49 11.42
N LYS A 118 -15.30 2.67 10.79
CA LYS A 118 -16.47 3.38 10.23
C LYS A 118 -16.18 3.93 8.83
N ILE A 119 -17.09 3.63 7.91
CA ILE A 119 -17.10 4.16 6.54
C ILE A 119 -18.12 5.30 6.52
N LEU A 120 -17.69 6.50 6.12
CA LEU A 120 -18.58 7.64 5.89
C LEU A 120 -18.96 7.67 4.41
N CYS A 121 -20.24 7.90 4.12
CA CYS A 121 -20.75 8.03 2.76
C CYS A 121 -21.46 9.38 2.61
N PHE A 122 -20.97 10.23 1.70
CA PHE A 122 -21.56 11.53 1.40
C PHE A 122 -22.41 11.45 0.13
N HIS A 123 -23.68 11.84 0.19
CA HIS A 123 -24.61 11.80 -0.94
C HIS A 123 -25.20 13.19 -1.22
N GLY A 124 -25.30 13.57 -2.51
CA GLY A 124 -25.93 14.83 -2.93
C GLY A 124 -25.72 15.13 -4.42
N PRO A 125 -26.21 16.28 -4.93
CA PRO A 125 -26.03 16.66 -6.34
C PRO A 125 -24.55 16.82 -6.74
N PRO A 126 -24.22 16.73 -8.03
CA PRO A 126 -22.84 16.94 -8.51
C PRO A 126 -22.40 18.40 -8.27
N GLY A 127 -21.13 18.63 -7.99
CA GLY A 127 -20.56 19.98 -7.81
C GLY A 127 -20.57 20.55 -6.37
N VAL A 128 -21.09 19.81 -5.38
CA VAL A 128 -21.12 20.27 -3.96
C VAL A 128 -19.85 19.99 -3.15
N GLY A 129 -18.74 19.63 -3.80
CA GLY A 129 -17.44 19.47 -3.12
C GLY A 129 -17.24 18.19 -2.31
N LYS A 130 -18.06 17.14 -2.48
CA LYS A 130 -17.92 15.86 -1.74
C LYS A 130 -16.50 15.28 -1.82
N THR A 131 -15.92 15.23 -3.02
CA THR A 131 -14.56 14.72 -3.26
C THR A 131 -13.49 15.62 -2.66
N SER A 132 -13.72 16.93 -2.67
CA SER A 132 -12.80 17.91 -2.08
C SER A 132 -12.74 17.76 -0.56
N ILE A 133 -13.88 17.60 0.10
CA ILE A 133 -13.97 17.38 1.56
C ILE A 133 -13.30 16.05 1.96
N GLU A 134 -13.52 14.99 1.18
CA GLU A 134 -12.88 13.70 1.41
C GLU A 134 -11.35 13.82 1.37
N LEU A 135 -10.81 14.53 0.38
CA LEU A 135 -9.37 14.72 0.23
C LEU A 135 -8.75 15.44 1.43
N ILE A 136 -9.45 16.43 1.99
CA ILE A 136 -8.99 17.21 3.15
C ILE A 136 -9.11 16.42 4.45
N ALA A 137 -10.25 15.77 4.67
CA ALA A 137 -10.48 14.95 5.85
C ALA A 137 -9.44 13.82 5.99
N PHE A 138 -8.89 13.36 4.87
CA PHE A 138 -7.84 12.34 4.82
C PHE A 138 -6.43 12.90 4.56
N CYS A 139 -6.26 14.19 4.31
CA CYS A 139 -4.94 14.82 4.10
C CYS A 139 -3.96 14.59 5.28
N PRO A 140 -4.39 14.61 6.56
CA PRO A 140 -3.51 14.22 7.66
C PRO A 140 -3.43 12.69 7.89
N ILE A 141 -4.23 11.89 7.19
CA ILE A 141 -4.39 10.46 7.45
C ILE A 141 -3.75 9.62 6.34
N THR A 142 -3.69 10.04 5.08
CA THR A 142 -3.18 9.15 4.02
C THR A 142 -3.05 9.75 2.62
N TYR A 143 -1.82 9.76 2.08
CA TYR A 143 -1.61 9.69 0.63
C TYR A 143 -1.36 8.25 0.13
N GLN A 144 -1.48 7.20 0.98
CA GLN A 144 -1.00 5.84 0.59
C GLN A 144 -1.74 4.58 1.12
N ASN A 145 -2.70 4.66 2.06
CA ASN A 145 -3.30 3.49 2.75
C ASN A 145 -4.76 3.15 2.41
N VAL A 146 -5.33 3.65 1.30
CA VAL A 146 -6.68 3.18 0.90
C VAL A 146 -6.65 1.75 0.31
N LEU A 147 -5.48 1.19 -0.05
CA LEU A 147 -5.40 -0.12 -0.73
C LEU A 147 -4.98 -1.32 0.16
N LEU A 148 -4.30 -1.11 1.28
CA LEU A 148 -3.69 -2.23 2.03
C LEU A 148 -4.61 -2.92 3.06
N SER A 149 -5.51 -2.17 3.70
CA SER A 149 -6.38 -2.72 4.77
C SER A 149 -7.43 -3.73 4.27
N ARG A 150 -7.60 -3.85 2.94
CA ARG A 150 -8.47 -4.84 2.29
C ARG A 150 -7.71 -6.11 1.87
N LEU A 151 -6.43 -6.01 1.51
CA LEU A 151 -5.60 -7.15 1.11
C LEU A 151 -5.20 -8.02 2.31
N GLU A 152 -4.88 -7.44 3.47
CA GLU A 152 -4.53 -8.23 4.66
C GLU A 152 -5.68 -9.10 5.19
N ARG A 153 -6.93 -8.81 4.82
CA ARG A 153 -8.10 -9.62 5.19
C ARG A 153 -8.37 -10.79 4.25
N GLU A 154 -7.77 -10.82 3.08
CA GLU A 154 -7.98 -11.88 2.08
C GLU A 154 -6.89 -12.96 2.13
N VAL A 155 -5.82 -12.73 2.90
CA VAL A 155 -4.70 -13.66 3.13
C VAL A 155 -4.78 -14.34 4.53
N ARG A 156 -5.91 -14.22 5.23
CA ARG A 156 -6.24 -14.96 6.47
C ARG A 156 -7.42 -15.89 6.24
#